data_AF-A0A6I5RHB1-F1
#
_entry.id   AF-A0A6I5RHB1-F1
#
_cell.length_a   1.000
_cell.length_b   1.000
_cell.length_c   1.000
_cell.angle_alpha   90.00
_cell.angle_beta   90.00
_cell.angle_gamma   90.00
#
_symmetry.space_group_name_H-M   'P 1'
#
loop_
_entity.id
_entity.type
_entity.pdbx_description
1 polymer ?
#
loop_
_entity_poly.entity_id
_entity_poly.type
_entity_poly.pdbx_seq_one_letter_code
_entity_poly.pdbx_strand_id
1 'polypeptide(L)' 'MMRTRFIARQWSAEVTLTYEDKMLNKATIVDIVTIAGEQCGMFDWRPKYGRYTATVMKQAKTA' A
#
# COMPACT_ATOMS: atom_id res chain seq x y z
N MET A 1 13.99 -5.94 29.62
CA MET A 1 14.16 -5.04 28.46
C MET A 1 12.80 -4.83 27.81
N MET A 2 12.27 -3.62 27.81
CA MET A 2 10.96 -3.31 27.21
C MET A 2 11.12 -3.20 25.69
N ARG A 3 10.33 -3.93 24.91
CA ARG A 3 10.29 -3.79 23.45
C ARG A 3 9.30 -2.68 23.10
N THR A 4 9.78 -1.51 22.70
CA THR A 4 8.93 -0.47 22.11
C THR A 4 8.73 -0.75 20.63
N ARG A 5 7.50 -0.60 20.11
CA ARG A 5 7.24 -0.63 18.67
C ARG A 5 7.19 0.80 18.14
N PHE A 6 7.77 0.99 16.96
CA PHE A 6 7.58 2.21 16.20
C PHE A 6 6.09 2.38 15.86
N ILE A 7 5.55 3.58 16.10
CA ILE A 7 4.20 3.96 15.72
C ILE A 7 4.30 5.28 14.95
N ALA A 8 4.17 5.21 13.63
CA ALA A 8 3.90 6.38 12.82
C ALA A 8 2.40 6.67 12.86
N ARG A 9 2.01 7.78 13.50
CA ARG A 9 0.59 8.21 13.56
C ARG A 9 0.09 8.78 12.23
N GLN A 10 0.98 9.41 11.47
CA GLN A 10 0.71 9.96 10.15
C GLN A 10 1.91 9.68 9.27
N TRP A 11 1.66 9.14 8.09
CA TRP A 11 2.65 8.92 7.05
C TRP A 11 1.94 8.85 5.70
N SER A 12 2.68 9.13 4.63
CA SER A 12 2.23 8.91 3.24
C SER A 12 3.43 8.54 2.39
N ALA A 13 3.20 7.82 1.30
CA ALA A 13 4.24 7.44 0.34
C ALA A 13 3.66 7.38 -1.06
N GLU A 14 4.43 7.84 -2.04
CA GLU A 14 4.13 7.64 -3.46
C GLU A 14 4.94 6.44 -3.95
N VAL A 15 4.27 5.48 -4.57
CA VAL A 15 4.89 4.24 -5.04
C VAL A 15 4.48 3.95 -6.47
N THR A 16 5.45 3.51 -7.26
CA THR A 16 5.24 3.02 -8.62
C THR A 16 5.19 1.50 -8.58
N LEU A 17 4.08 0.93 -9.01
CA LEU A 17 3.91 -0.52 -9.11
C LEU A 17 3.99 -0.94 -10.58
N THR A 18 4.95 -1.81 -10.87
CA THR A 18 5.05 -2.47 -12.17
C THR A 18 4.33 -3.81 -12.07
N TYR A 19 3.43 -4.08 -13.01
CA TYR A 19 2.73 -5.35 -13.12
C TYR A 19 2.64 -5.76 -14.59
N GLU A 20 2.53 -7.06 -14.83
CA GLU A 20 2.40 -7.61 -16.18
C GLU A 20 0.92 -7.70 -16.57
N ASP A 21 0.52 -6.93 -17.58
CA ASP A 21 -0.88 -6.83 -18.04
C ASP A 21 -1.45 -8.18 -18.52
N LYS A 22 -0.60 -9.13 -18.93
CA LYS A 22 -1.03 -10.49 -19.31
C LYS A 22 -1.48 -11.34 -18.11
N MET A 23 -1.01 -11.04 -16.90
CA MET A 23 -1.32 -11.82 -15.70
C MET A 23 -2.34 -11.13 -14.81
N LEU A 24 -2.24 -9.81 -14.66
CA LEU A 24 -3.08 -9.04 -13.76
C LEU A 24 -3.51 -7.75 -14.47
N ASN A 25 -4.78 -7.39 -14.32
CA ASN A 25 -5.27 -6.11 -14.79
C ASN A 25 -5.04 -5.03 -13.72
N LYS A 26 -5.09 -3.77 -14.15
CA LYS A 26 -4.92 -2.62 -13.25
C LYS A 26 -5.92 -2.59 -12.11
N ALA A 27 -7.17 -2.98 -12.36
CA ALA A 27 -8.24 -2.96 -11.35
C ALA A 27 -7.94 -3.91 -10.18
N THR A 28 -7.52 -5.14 -10.50
CA THR A 28 -7.11 -6.15 -9.53
C THR A 28 -5.91 -5.67 -8.71
N ILE A 29 -4.96 -4.97 -9.31
CA ILE A 29 -3.85 -4.35 -8.55
C ILE A 29 -4.37 -3.31 -7.56
N VAL A 30 -5.30 -2.44 -7.98
CA VAL A 30 -5.91 -1.45 -7.07
C VAL A 30 -6.66 -2.13 -5.92
N ASP A 31 -7.40 -3.20 -6.22
CA ASP A 31 -8.14 -3.97 -5.20
C ASP A 31 -7.18 -4.63 -4.22
N ILE A 32 -6.11 -5.27 -4.70
CA ILE A 32 -5.08 -5.89 -3.86
C ILE A 32 -4.47 -4.87 -2.91
N VAL A 33 -4.10 -3.69 -3.40
CA VAL A 33 -3.45 -2.65 -2.58
C VAL A 33 -4.44 -2.09 -1.55
N THR A 34 -5.72 -1.96 -1.91
CA THR A 34 -6.79 -1.51 -1.01
C THR A 34 -7.05 -2.53 0.11
N ILE A 35 -7.23 -3.81 -0.25
CA ILE A 35 -7.45 -4.91 0.70
C ILE A 35 -6.24 -5.06 1.63
N ALA A 36 -5.02 -4.97 1.09
CA ALA A 36 -3.81 -4.99 1.90
C ALA A 36 -3.78 -3.82 2.90
N GLY A 37 -4.29 -2.64 2.51
CA GLY A 37 -4.43 -1.48 3.39
C GLY A 37 -5.31 -1.71 4.60
N GLU A 38 -6.36 -2.51 4.45
CA GLU A 38 -7.32 -2.83 5.51
C GLU A 38 -6.92 -4.05 6.35
N GLN A 39 -6.29 -5.05 5.71
CA GLN A 39 -6.02 -6.34 6.35
C GLN A 39 -4.58 -6.47 6.85
N CYS A 40 -3.60 -6.01 6.04
CA CYS A 40 -2.19 -6.33 6.22
C CYS A 40 -1.27 -5.10 6.45
N GLY A 41 -1.67 -3.87 6.21
CA GLY A 41 -0.71 -2.76 6.30
C GLY A 41 0.54 -2.94 5.38
N MET A 42 1.45 -1.97 5.42
CA MET A 42 2.59 -1.92 4.49
C MET A 42 3.86 -2.37 5.23
N PHE A 43 4.59 -3.34 4.67
CA PHE A 43 5.84 -3.90 5.24
C PHE A 43 5.72 -4.53 6.64
N ASP A 44 4.51 -4.84 7.10
CA ASP A 44 4.28 -5.53 8.37
C ASP A 44 4.02 -7.02 8.13
N TRP A 45 4.74 -7.89 8.84
CA TRP A 45 4.59 -9.34 8.76
C TRP A 45 3.46 -9.87 9.66
N ARG A 46 2.97 -9.07 10.64
CA ARG A 46 1.91 -9.45 11.58
C ARG A 46 0.82 -8.39 11.73
N PRO A 47 0.18 -7.98 10.65
CA PRO A 47 -0.78 -6.91 10.70
C PRO A 47 -2.15 -7.52 10.91
N LYS A 48 -2.76 -7.19 12.04
CA LYS A 48 -4.21 -7.26 12.17
C LYS A 48 -4.66 -5.81 12.12
N TYR A 49 -5.68 -5.53 11.31
CA TYR A 49 -6.19 -4.18 11.08
C TYR A 49 -5.13 -3.31 10.40
N GLY A 50 -5.00 -3.48 9.09
CA GLY A 50 -4.21 -2.59 8.26
C GLY A 50 -4.59 -1.12 8.52
N ARG A 51 -3.60 -0.24 8.39
CA ARG A 51 -3.65 1.14 8.89
C ARG A 51 -3.38 2.18 7.81
N TYR A 52 -3.55 1.81 6.54
CA TYR A 52 -3.33 2.74 5.44
C TYR A 52 -4.47 2.66 4.43
N THR A 53 -4.64 3.74 3.69
CA THR A 53 -5.57 3.85 2.58
C THR A 53 -4.74 4.17 1.35
N ALA A 54 -5.02 3.49 0.23
CA ALA A 54 -4.33 3.73 -1.03
C ALA A 54 -5.23 4.51 -1.99
N THR A 55 -4.63 5.42 -2.74
CA THR A 55 -5.28 6.19 -3.79
C THR A 55 -4.46 6.11 -5.06
N VAL A 56 -5.13 6.03 -6.21
CA VAL A 56 -4.45 6.00 -7.50
C VAL A 56 -4.05 7.43 -7.87
N MET A 57 -2.74 7.68 -7.86
CA MET A 57 -2.18 8.94 -8.34
C MET A 57 -2.21 8.95 -9.87
N LYS A 58 -2.76 10.01 -10.48
CA LYS A 58 -2.61 10.24 -11.91
C LYS A 58 -1.16 10.67 -12.15
N GLN A 59 -0.45 9.92 -12.99
CA GLN A 59 0.91 10.26 -13.37
C GLN A 59 0.89 11.68 -13.99
N ALA A 60 1.60 12.62 -13.37
CA ALA A 60 1.77 13.94 -13.95
C ALA A 60 2.57 13.78 -15.25
N LYS A 61 2.05 14.31 -16.36
CA LYS A 61 2.79 14.39 -17.62
C LYS A 61 4.04 15.23 -17.36
N THR A 62 5.21 14.61 -17.38
CA THR A 62 6.47 15.33 -17.52
C THR A 62 6.46 15.97 -18.91
N ALA A 63 6.53 17.30 -18.94
CA ALA A 63 6.61 18.11 -20.16
C ALA A 63 7.96 17.91 -20.86
#